data_AF-A0A1J3F7R2-F1
#
_entry.id   AF-A0A1J3F7R2-F1
#
_cell.length_a   1.000
_cell.length_b   1.000
_cell.length_c   1.000
_cell.angle_alpha   90.00
_cell.angle_beta   90.00
_cell.angle_gamma   90.00
#
_symmetry.space_group_name_H-M   'P 1'
#
loop_
_entity.id
_entity.type
_entity.pdbx_description
1 polymer ?
#
loop_
_entity_poly.entity_id
_entity_poly.type
_entity_poly.pdbx_seq_one_letter_code
_entity_poly.pdbx_strand_id
1 'polypeptide(L)'
;YGGAWRRNRESLDTAILRFSPMTSTLISSILSRSIFPTEIRGRVRIPATSISGSSSNVRAVKRYRFKIVAKSLDLPLLPFSMSEVLVPTESKTLHLYEARYLALLDESMKRKKNLFVHFILDPISISEKATEASFAARYGCLVVIENVERLDIGALVSIRGAGRVKILRFLGADPYLSGEVRPIQDRLNYENSNEITSKVSQLKESIKNLNSLEIKLKAPEDSPLQTRLYNSLNWAEDEPPIECDESFFPSLQERLSFVAFQPVSG
;
A
#
# COMPACT_ATOMS: atom_id res chain seq x y z
N TYR A 1 48.88 18.79 16.58
CA TYR A 1 48.88 19.02 15.12
C TYR A 1 48.49 17.70 14.45
N GLY A 2 47.27 17.40 14.00
CA GLY A 2 46.17 18.25 13.51
C GLY A 2 46.06 18.10 11.99
N GLY A 3 45.12 17.29 11.49
CA GLY A 3 44.80 17.15 10.06
C GLY A 3 44.27 15.74 9.70
N ALA A 4 43.03 15.38 10.05
CA ALA A 4 41.79 15.65 9.31
C ALA A 4 41.68 14.93 7.95
N TRP A 5 41.34 13.64 7.98
CA TRP A 5 40.74 12.92 6.85
C TRP A 5 39.32 13.45 6.62
N ARG A 6 39.17 14.32 5.62
CA ARG A 6 37.88 14.88 5.20
C ARG A 6 37.11 13.85 4.39
N ARG A 7 35.95 13.46 4.93
CA ARG A 7 34.84 12.80 4.22
C ARG A 7 34.48 13.58 2.95
N ASN A 8 34.55 12.93 1.79
CA ASN A 8 33.65 13.28 0.68
C ASN A 8 32.42 12.37 0.80
N ARG A 9 31.45 12.88 1.55
CA ARG A 9 30.07 12.40 1.58
C ARG A 9 29.36 13.23 0.51
N GLU A 10 29.51 12.85 -0.76
CA GLU A 10 28.68 13.40 -1.81
C GLU A 10 27.25 12.88 -1.60
N SER A 11 26.35 13.85 -1.50
CA SER A 11 24.94 13.68 -1.25
C SER A 11 24.28 13.03 -2.47
N LEU A 12 23.79 11.80 -2.29
CA LEU A 12 22.93 11.09 -3.25
C LEU A 12 21.45 11.55 -3.15
N ASP A 13 21.18 12.77 -2.67
CA ASP A 13 19.81 13.28 -2.53
C ASP A 13 19.16 13.72 -3.86
N THR A 14 19.85 13.57 -4.99
CA THR A 14 19.33 13.92 -6.32
C THR A 14 19.77 12.89 -7.37
N ALA A 15 19.38 11.63 -7.19
CA ALA A 15 19.36 10.69 -8.30
C ALA A 15 18.20 11.10 -9.23
N ILE A 16 18.53 11.77 -10.34
CA ILE A 16 17.63 11.98 -11.48
C ILE A 16 17.40 10.61 -12.10
N LEU A 17 16.28 9.98 -11.74
CA LEU A 17 15.90 8.68 -12.26
C LEU A 17 15.06 8.89 -13.53
N ARG A 18 15.66 8.64 -14.69
CA ARG A 18 14.94 8.59 -15.98
C ARG A 18 14.06 7.35 -15.98
N PHE A 19 12.77 7.53 -15.73
CA PHE A 19 11.80 6.44 -15.70
C PHE A 19 10.84 6.50 -16.88
N SER A 20 10.65 5.35 -17.51
CA SER A 20 9.42 5.03 -18.24
C SER A 20 8.61 4.09 -17.36
N PRO A 21 7.41 4.47 -16.89
CA PRO A 21 6.53 3.54 -16.20
C PRO A 21 6.13 2.41 -17.16
N MET A 22 6.01 1.19 -16.63
CA MET A 22 5.66 0.02 -17.42
C MET A 22 4.25 0.17 -18.00
N THR A 23 4.09 -0.09 -19.30
CA THR A 23 2.78 -0.37 -19.91
C THR A 23 2.55 -1.86 -19.76
N SER A 24 1.92 -2.29 -18.68
CA SER A 24 1.46 -3.67 -18.56
C SER A 24 0.23 -3.84 -19.46
N THR A 25 0.30 -4.77 -20.43
CA THR A 25 -0.89 -5.18 -21.18
C THR A 25 -1.78 -6.01 -20.24
N LEU A 26 -2.79 -5.36 -19.68
CA LEU A 26 -3.84 -6.00 -18.91
C LEU A 26 -4.71 -6.87 -19.84
N ILE A 27 -4.89 -8.15 -19.49
CA ILE A 27 -6.07 -8.89 -19.93
C ILE A 27 -7.21 -8.42 -19.01
N SER A 28 -7.97 -7.43 -19.46
CA SER A 28 -9.07 -6.84 -18.69
C SER A 28 -10.38 -7.58 -18.93
N SER A 29 -11.11 -7.91 -17.86
CA SER A 29 -12.56 -8.05 -17.89
C SER A 29 -13.19 -6.79 -17.28
N ILE A 30 -13.81 -6.00 -18.18
CA ILE A 30 -14.90 -5.01 -18.03
C ILE A 30 -14.75 -3.91 -16.95
N LEU A 31 -14.65 -2.68 -17.46
CA LEU A 31 -14.60 -1.39 -16.76
C LEU A 31 -15.87 -1.09 -15.95
N SER A 32 -15.70 -0.55 -14.73
CA SER A 32 -16.69 0.31 -14.08
C SER A 32 -16.01 1.59 -13.60
N ARG A 33 -16.44 2.72 -14.17
CA ARG A 33 -16.00 4.08 -13.81
C ARG A 33 -16.69 4.52 -12.52
N SER A 34 -15.93 4.86 -11.48
CA SER A 34 -16.46 5.59 -10.33
C SER A 34 -16.16 7.08 -10.43
N ILE A 35 -17.22 7.86 -10.25
CA ILE A 35 -17.29 9.32 -10.30
C ILE A 35 -16.86 9.87 -8.93
N PHE A 36 -15.79 10.68 -8.88
CA PHE A 36 -15.50 11.51 -7.70
C PHE A 36 -16.12 12.90 -7.90
N PRO A 37 -16.88 13.44 -6.93
CA PRO A 37 -17.30 14.83 -6.97
C PRO A 37 -16.17 15.76 -6.52
N THR A 38 -16.00 16.82 -7.30
CA THR A 38 -15.13 17.98 -7.11
C THR A 38 -15.43 18.79 -5.84
N GLU A 39 -14.36 19.36 -5.27
CA GLU A 39 -14.34 20.25 -4.11
C GLU A 39 -15.36 21.40 -4.15
N ILE A 40 -15.95 21.71 -2.98
CA ILE A 40 -16.39 23.07 -2.66
C ILE A 40 -15.61 23.57 -1.45
N ARG A 41 -14.80 24.60 -1.72
CA ARG A 41 -13.91 25.31 -0.82
C ARG A 41 -14.70 26.28 0.07
N GLY A 42 -14.81 25.99 1.37
CA GLY A 42 -15.37 26.88 2.38
C GLY A 42 -14.36 27.24 3.46
N ARG A 43 -13.74 28.43 3.36
CA ARG A 43 -12.93 29.03 4.44
C ARG A 43 -13.87 29.51 5.54
N VAL A 44 -13.81 28.90 6.73
CA VAL A 44 -14.41 29.47 7.93
C VAL A 44 -13.29 29.85 8.90
N ARG A 45 -13.14 31.17 9.10
CA ARG A 45 -12.25 31.82 10.05
C ARG A 45 -13.06 32.04 11.33
N ILE A 46 -12.66 31.46 12.45
CA ILE A 46 -13.33 31.67 13.76
C ILE A 46 -12.37 32.50 14.65
N PRO A 47 -12.86 33.53 15.36
CA PRO A 47 -12.02 34.51 16.04
C PRO A 47 -11.52 34.00 17.40
N ALA A 48 -10.36 34.52 17.81
CA ALA A 48 -9.85 34.38 19.17
C ALA A 48 -10.65 35.28 20.12
N THR A 49 -11.26 34.69 21.14
CA THR A 49 -11.76 35.42 22.32
C THR A 49 -11.04 34.90 23.56
N SER A 50 -10.34 35.81 24.21
CA SER A 50 -9.73 35.65 25.53
C SER A 50 -10.77 35.77 26.63
N ILE A 51 -10.87 34.78 27.50
CA ILE A 51 -11.53 34.91 28.81
C ILE A 51 -10.62 34.27 29.86
N SER A 52 -10.30 35.05 30.88
CA SER A 52 -9.50 34.66 32.04
C SER A 52 -10.33 33.90 33.08
N GLY A 53 -9.67 32.98 33.78
CA GLY A 53 -10.00 32.60 35.16
C GLY A 53 -10.98 31.44 35.31
N SER A 54 -10.45 30.25 35.63
CA SER A 54 -10.64 29.65 36.96
C SER A 54 -9.95 28.29 36.99
N SER A 55 -9.14 28.11 38.03
CA SER A 55 -8.39 26.91 38.34
C SER A 55 -9.29 25.71 38.62
N SER A 56 -9.23 24.69 37.76
CA SER A 56 -9.64 23.34 38.12
C SER A 56 -8.71 22.32 37.46
N ASN A 57 -8.32 21.31 38.25
CA ASN A 57 -7.30 20.32 37.93
C ASN A 57 -7.69 19.47 36.71
N VAL A 58 -7.28 19.88 35.51
CA VAL A 58 -7.31 19.02 34.33
C VAL A 58 -6.10 18.09 34.43
N ARG A 59 -6.34 16.87 34.93
CA ARG A 59 -5.37 15.78 34.80
C ARG A 59 -5.06 15.63 33.32
N ALA A 60 -3.86 16.05 32.92
CA ALA A 60 -3.36 15.85 31.57
C ALA A 60 -3.31 14.33 31.32
N VAL A 61 -4.29 13.83 30.56
CA VAL A 61 -4.26 12.47 30.01
C VAL A 61 -3.04 12.44 29.10
N LYS A 62 -1.92 11.95 29.63
CA LYS A 62 -0.72 11.62 28.86
C LYS A 62 -1.15 10.55 27.87
N ARG A 63 -1.51 10.98 26.66
CA ARG A 63 -1.63 10.10 25.50
C ARG A 63 -0.28 9.44 25.32
N TYR A 64 -0.13 8.24 25.84
CA TYR A 64 1.04 7.40 25.66
C TYR A 64 1.13 7.12 24.16
N ARG A 65 1.96 7.91 23.46
CA ARG A 65 2.39 7.60 22.11
C ARG A 65 3.31 6.40 22.25
N PHE A 66 2.77 5.19 22.13
CA PHE A 66 3.60 4.05 21.79
C PHE A 66 4.24 4.36 20.44
N LYS A 67 5.49 4.84 20.47
CA LYS A 67 6.35 4.81 19.30
C LYS A 67 6.72 3.35 19.11
N ILE A 68 5.87 2.60 18.42
CA ILE A 68 6.34 1.37 17.79
C ILE A 68 7.39 1.85 16.80
N VAL A 69 8.67 1.66 17.15
CA VAL A 69 9.78 1.92 16.24
C VAL A 69 9.72 0.78 15.23
N ALA A 70 8.93 0.98 14.17
CA ALA A 70 8.82 0.02 13.09
C ALA A 70 10.21 -0.16 12.46
N LYS A 71 10.66 -1.42 12.39
CA LYS A 71 11.89 -1.78 11.69
C LYS A 71 11.73 -1.37 10.22
N SER A 72 12.77 -0.77 9.65
CA SER A 72 12.85 -0.62 8.19
C SER A 72 13.38 -1.89 7.55
N LEU A 73 12.99 -2.12 6.30
CA LEU A 73 13.46 -3.24 5.50
C LEU A 73 13.84 -2.77 4.10
N ASP A 74 14.90 -3.37 3.57
CA ASP A 74 15.33 -3.14 2.20
C ASP A 74 14.59 -4.11 1.28
N LEU A 75 13.68 -3.56 0.47
CA LEU A 75 12.83 -4.34 -0.43
C LEU A 75 13.00 -3.90 -1.89
N PRO A 76 12.83 -4.83 -2.84
CA PRO A 76 12.66 -4.48 -4.24
C PRO A 76 11.41 -3.64 -4.46
N LEU A 77 11.50 -2.69 -5.38
CA LEU A 77 10.45 -1.73 -5.70
C LEU A 77 10.03 -1.90 -7.17
N LEU A 78 8.73 -2.11 -7.39
CA LEU A 78 8.14 -2.27 -8.71
C LEU A 78 7.26 -1.03 -9.04
N PRO A 79 7.64 -0.19 -10.00
CA PRO A 79 6.86 0.99 -10.35
C PRO A 79 5.62 0.61 -11.15
N PHE A 80 4.46 1.11 -10.74
CA PHE A 80 3.18 0.96 -11.45
C PHE A 80 2.74 2.29 -12.08
N SER A 81 1.92 2.19 -13.12
CA SER A 81 1.21 3.34 -13.67
C SER A 81 0.05 3.77 -12.74
N MET A 82 -0.37 5.03 -12.83
CA MET A 82 -1.46 5.59 -12.00
C MET A 82 -2.81 4.87 -12.18
N SER A 83 -3.01 4.16 -13.30
CA SER A 83 -4.21 3.37 -13.58
C SER A 83 -4.14 1.95 -13.02
N GLU A 84 -2.97 1.52 -12.55
CA GLU A 84 -2.68 0.13 -12.21
C GLU A 84 -2.44 -0.09 -10.71
N VAL A 85 -2.65 0.95 -9.91
CA VAL A 85 -2.43 0.97 -8.47
C VAL A 85 -3.11 -0.21 -7.79
N LEU A 86 -2.32 -1.00 -7.08
CA LEU A 86 -2.82 -2.06 -6.23
C LEU A 86 -3.16 -1.48 -4.85
N VAL A 87 -4.36 -1.78 -4.35
CA VAL A 87 -4.73 -1.46 -2.96
C VAL A 87 -4.52 -2.68 -2.07
N PRO A 88 -4.31 -2.52 -0.76
CA PRO A 88 -4.26 -3.67 0.15
C PRO A 88 -5.50 -4.55 0.02
N THR A 89 -5.33 -5.87 0.20
CA THR A 89 -6.28 -6.97 -0.04
C THR A 89 -6.69 -7.21 -1.50
N GLU A 90 -6.32 -6.34 -2.44
CA GLU A 90 -6.55 -6.56 -3.85
C GLU A 90 -5.59 -7.62 -4.39
N SER A 91 -6.09 -8.49 -5.25
CA SER A 91 -5.28 -9.45 -6.00
C SER A 91 -5.17 -9.02 -7.46
N LYS A 92 -3.99 -9.20 -8.04
CA LYS A 92 -3.70 -8.86 -9.43
C LYS A 92 -2.75 -9.87 -10.03
N THR A 93 -2.89 -10.10 -11.34
CA THR A 93 -1.97 -10.94 -12.10
C THR A 93 -1.14 -10.06 -13.02
N LEU A 94 0.18 -10.21 -12.97
CA LEU A 94 1.14 -9.46 -13.77
C LEU A 94 1.83 -10.39 -14.76
N HIS A 95 2.07 -9.91 -15.97
CA HIS A 95 2.99 -10.56 -16.91
C HIS A 95 4.32 -9.80 -16.91
N LEU A 96 5.34 -10.39 -16.27
CA LEU A 96 6.67 -9.83 -16.20
C LEU A 96 7.54 -10.41 -17.31
N TYR A 97 7.97 -9.59 -18.26
CA TYR A 97 8.83 -10.02 -19.37
C TYR A 97 10.18 -9.31 -19.42
N GLU A 98 10.33 -8.15 -18.77
CA GLU A 98 11.63 -7.45 -18.73
C GLU A 98 12.60 -8.16 -17.77
N ALA A 99 13.85 -8.31 -18.21
CA ALA A 99 14.91 -8.95 -17.42
C ALA A 99 15.08 -8.33 -16.02
N ARG A 100 14.87 -7.02 -15.88
CA ARG A 100 14.95 -6.30 -14.60
C ARG A 100 13.85 -6.74 -13.63
N TYR A 101 12.64 -6.98 -14.12
CA TYR A 101 11.52 -7.43 -13.30
C TYR A 101 11.59 -8.93 -13.00
N LEU A 102 12.15 -9.73 -13.90
CA LEU A 102 12.47 -11.13 -13.63
C LEU A 102 13.56 -11.25 -12.54
N ALA A 103 14.58 -10.40 -12.58
CA ALA A 103 15.60 -10.33 -11.54
C ALA A 103 15.01 -9.90 -10.18
N LEU A 104 14.07 -8.94 -10.19
CA LEU A 104 13.32 -8.53 -8.99
C LEU A 104 12.52 -9.71 -8.42
N LEU A 105 11.77 -10.41 -9.27
CA LEU A 105 10.97 -11.57 -8.87
C LEU A 105 11.83 -12.66 -8.25
N ASP A 106 12.94 -13.02 -8.91
CA ASP A 106 13.87 -14.01 -8.41
C ASP A 106 14.47 -13.60 -7.05
N GLU A 107 14.76 -12.32 -6.84
CA GLU A 107 15.29 -11.85 -5.55
C GLU A 107 14.23 -11.89 -4.43
N SER A 108 13.00 -11.45 -4.73
CA SER A 108 11.87 -11.50 -3.80
C SER A 108 11.56 -12.93 -3.34
N MET A 109 11.67 -13.91 -4.25
CA MET A 109 11.48 -15.33 -3.92
C MET A 109 12.68 -15.91 -3.15
N LYS A 110 13.91 -15.56 -3.51
CA LYS A 110 15.14 -16.06 -2.84
C LYS A 110 15.19 -15.71 -1.36
N ARG A 111 14.67 -14.54 -0.98
CA ARG A 111 14.72 -14.04 0.40
C ARG A 111 13.73 -14.73 1.36
N LYS A 112 12.97 -15.75 0.92
CA LYS A 112 11.89 -16.41 1.70
C LYS A 112 10.94 -15.41 2.35
N LYS A 113 10.62 -14.36 1.62
CA LYS A 113 9.60 -13.39 2.06
C LYS A 113 8.49 -13.34 1.03
N ASN A 114 8.79 -13.63 -0.24
CA ASN A 114 7.83 -13.48 -1.34
C ASN A 114 7.24 -12.06 -1.33
N LEU A 115 8.06 -11.07 -0.92
CA LEU A 115 7.66 -9.68 -0.78
C LEU A 115 8.41 -8.78 -1.75
N PHE A 116 7.69 -7.81 -2.28
CA PHE A 116 8.25 -6.59 -2.86
C PHE A 116 7.30 -5.43 -2.56
N VAL A 117 7.65 -4.23 -2.98
CA VAL A 117 6.77 -3.06 -2.83
C VAL A 117 6.40 -2.57 -4.21
N HIS A 118 5.10 -2.49 -4.49
CA HIS A 118 4.65 -1.70 -5.63
C HIS A 118 4.52 -0.24 -5.20
N PHE A 119 4.88 0.68 -6.07
CA PHE A 119 4.76 2.11 -5.79
C PHE A 119 4.42 2.87 -7.06
N ILE A 120 3.98 4.11 -6.87
CA ILE A 120 3.63 5.00 -7.96
C ILE A 120 4.53 6.22 -7.88
N LEU A 121 4.86 6.77 -9.04
CA LEU A 121 5.58 8.01 -9.17
C LEU A 121 4.58 9.16 -9.19
N ASP A 122 4.51 9.92 -8.10
CA ASP A 122 3.71 11.14 -8.05
C ASP A 122 4.45 12.24 -8.83
N PRO A 123 3.82 12.88 -9.83
CA PRO A 123 4.45 14.01 -10.50
C PRO A 123 4.60 15.15 -9.50
N ILE A 124 5.81 15.69 -9.38
CA ILE A 124 6.06 16.92 -8.63
C ILE A 124 5.82 18.07 -9.58
N SER A 125 4.97 19.03 -9.20
CA SER A 125 4.84 20.29 -9.94
C SER A 125 6.16 21.04 -9.84
N ILE A 126 6.95 21.04 -10.91
CA ILE A 126 8.15 21.86 -10.96
C ILE A 126 7.82 23.15 -11.69
N SER A 127 8.38 24.26 -11.21
CA SER A 127 8.28 25.54 -11.90
C SER A 127 8.83 25.45 -13.32
N GLU A 128 8.34 26.32 -14.22
CA GLU A 128 8.66 26.40 -15.66
C GLU A 128 10.16 26.50 -16.01
N LYS A 129 11.05 26.55 -15.01
CA LYS A 129 12.51 26.64 -15.15
C LYS A 129 13.22 25.29 -15.06
N ALA A 130 12.53 24.20 -14.72
CA ALA A 130 13.14 22.88 -14.65
C ALA A 130 13.01 22.13 -15.97
N THR A 131 14.16 21.72 -16.50
CA THR A 131 14.29 21.00 -17.78
C THR A 131 13.82 19.54 -17.71
N GLU A 132 13.61 18.99 -16.52
CA GLU A 132 13.34 17.56 -16.31
C GLU A 132 12.17 17.33 -15.36
N ALA A 133 11.31 16.35 -15.65
CA ALA A 133 10.20 15.97 -14.78
C ALA A 133 10.72 15.38 -13.45
N SER A 134 10.29 15.93 -12.32
CA SER A 134 10.60 15.40 -10.99
C SER A 134 9.43 14.55 -10.50
N PHE A 135 9.73 13.38 -9.97
CA PHE A 135 8.73 12.47 -9.42
C PHE A 135 9.05 12.17 -7.96
N ALA A 136 8.01 12.05 -7.13
CA ALA A 136 8.11 11.63 -5.74
C ALA A 136 7.55 10.21 -5.60
N ALA A 137 8.34 9.32 -5.00
CA ALA A 137 7.87 7.99 -4.59
C ALA A 137 7.88 7.95 -3.06
N ARG A 138 6.76 8.34 -2.44
CA ARG A 138 6.68 8.45 -0.97
C ARG A 138 6.01 7.25 -0.34
N TYR A 139 5.05 6.67 -1.03
CA TYR A 139 4.21 5.59 -0.52
C TYR A 139 4.11 4.49 -1.55
N GLY A 140 3.87 3.29 -1.06
CA GLY A 140 3.57 2.13 -1.86
C GLY A 140 2.70 1.18 -1.07
N CYS A 141 2.39 0.04 -1.67
CA CYS A 141 1.84 -1.08 -0.92
C CYS A 141 2.78 -2.29 -0.99
N LEU A 142 2.92 -2.92 0.17
CA LEU A 142 3.64 -4.16 0.35
C LEU A 142 2.88 -5.23 -0.41
N VAL A 143 3.58 -5.97 -1.25
CA VAL A 143 3.00 -7.00 -2.10
C VAL A 143 3.51 -8.35 -1.68
N VAL A 144 2.59 -9.32 -1.55
CA VAL A 144 2.89 -10.74 -1.39
C VAL A 144 2.72 -11.42 -2.75
N ILE A 145 3.69 -12.24 -3.13
CA ILE A 145 3.60 -13.11 -4.31
C ILE A 145 2.85 -14.37 -3.90
N GLU A 146 1.72 -14.64 -4.56
CA GLU A 146 0.86 -15.79 -4.30
C GLU A 146 1.20 -16.97 -5.20
N ASN A 147 1.44 -16.70 -6.49
CA ASN A 147 1.76 -17.73 -7.47
C ASN A 147 2.70 -17.19 -8.55
N VAL A 148 3.54 -18.07 -9.09
CA VAL A 148 4.46 -17.78 -10.20
C VAL A 148 4.39 -18.91 -11.21
N GLU A 149 4.01 -18.58 -12.43
CA GLU A 149 4.03 -19.46 -13.58
C GLU A 149 5.04 -18.94 -14.59
N ARG A 150 6.09 -19.72 -14.86
CA ARG A 150 7.11 -19.34 -15.85
C ARG A 150 6.61 -19.67 -17.25
N LEU A 151 6.69 -18.69 -18.14
CA LEU A 151 6.26 -18.80 -19.53
C LEU A 151 7.49 -18.84 -20.45
N ASP A 152 7.27 -19.17 -21.73
CA ASP A 152 8.32 -19.07 -22.76
C ASP A 152 8.88 -17.65 -22.88
N ILE A 153 8.01 -16.65 -22.66
CA ILE A 153 8.36 -15.23 -22.64
C ILE A 153 7.94 -14.65 -21.29
N GLY A 154 8.88 -14.64 -20.33
CA GLY A 154 8.69 -14.03 -19.02
C GLY A 154 8.01 -14.93 -17.99
N ALA A 155 7.24 -14.33 -17.08
CA ALA A 155 6.51 -15.02 -16.02
C ALA A 155 5.16 -14.37 -15.76
N LEU A 156 4.14 -15.19 -15.53
CA LEU A 156 2.85 -14.78 -15.01
C LEU A 156 2.91 -14.86 -13.47
N VAL A 157 2.64 -13.74 -12.80
CA VAL A 157 2.79 -13.62 -11.34
C VAL A 157 1.48 -13.15 -10.75
N SER A 158 0.87 -13.98 -9.91
CA SER A 158 -0.28 -13.58 -9.09
C SER A 158 0.23 -12.95 -7.80
N ILE A 159 -0.21 -11.73 -7.55
CA ILE A 159 0.23 -10.91 -6.43
C ILE A 159 -0.96 -10.39 -5.63
N ARG A 160 -0.70 -10.08 -4.36
CA ARG A 160 -1.69 -9.50 -3.46
C ARG A 160 -1.14 -8.34 -2.67
N GLY A 161 -1.91 -7.27 -2.56
CA GLY A 161 -1.58 -6.15 -1.69
C GLY A 161 -1.73 -6.56 -0.23
N ALA A 162 -0.68 -6.49 0.56
CA ALA A 162 -0.69 -6.88 1.97
C ALA A 162 -0.92 -5.69 2.91
N GLY A 163 -0.30 -4.54 2.64
CA GLY A 163 -0.35 -3.40 3.55
C GLY A 163 0.30 -2.15 3.00
N ARG A 164 0.18 -1.04 3.73
CA ARG A 164 0.73 0.26 3.29
C ARG A 164 2.16 0.42 3.78
N VAL A 165 3.03 0.96 2.93
CA VAL A 165 4.42 1.24 3.27
C VAL A 165 4.81 2.65 2.87
N LYS A 166 5.78 3.20 3.60
CA LYS A 166 6.47 4.43 3.28
C LYS A 166 7.85 4.09 2.73
N ILE A 167 8.19 4.65 1.57
CA ILE A 167 9.54 4.58 1.03
C ILE A 167 10.35 5.71 1.67
N LEU A 168 11.47 5.36 2.31
CA LEU A 168 12.32 6.33 2.99
C LEU A 168 13.41 6.86 2.07
N ARG A 169 14.09 5.96 1.35
CA ARG A 169 15.11 6.28 0.36
C ARG A 169 15.26 5.14 -0.64
N PHE A 170 15.71 5.48 -1.84
CA PHE A 170 16.18 4.52 -2.83
C PHE A 170 17.61 4.09 -2.48
N LEU A 171 17.92 2.81 -2.68
CA LEU A 171 19.24 2.23 -2.41
C LEU A 171 20.02 2.01 -3.71
N GLY A 172 19.33 1.70 -4.80
CA GLY A 172 19.93 1.48 -6.11
C GLY A 172 18.88 1.15 -7.18
N ALA A 173 19.32 1.12 -8.43
CA ALA A 173 18.46 0.87 -9.60
C ALA A 173 18.90 -0.29 -10.50
N ASP A 174 20.08 -0.87 -10.26
CA ASP A 174 20.62 -1.96 -11.07
C ASP A 174 20.69 -3.26 -10.24
N PRO A 175 20.12 -4.38 -10.72
CA PRO A 175 19.35 -4.53 -11.96
C PRO A 175 17.89 -4.05 -11.85
N TYR A 176 17.40 -3.78 -10.65
CA TYR A 176 16.06 -3.27 -10.37
C TYR A 176 16.10 -2.22 -9.27
N LEU A 177 15.00 -1.49 -9.08
CA LEU A 177 14.88 -0.51 -8.02
C LEU A 177 14.79 -1.18 -6.65
N SER A 178 15.58 -0.69 -5.72
CA SER A 178 15.52 -1.11 -4.32
C SER A 178 15.41 0.11 -3.41
N GLY A 179 14.77 -0.07 -2.26
CA GLY A 179 14.61 1.01 -1.30
C GLY A 179 14.43 0.52 0.12
N GLU A 180 14.79 1.40 1.06
CA GLU A 180 14.48 1.21 2.47
C GLU A 180 13.03 1.64 2.70
N VAL A 181 12.21 0.73 3.23
CA VAL A 181 10.78 0.97 3.48
C VAL A 181 10.41 0.76 4.94
N ARG A 182 9.33 1.41 5.38
CA ARG A 182 8.70 1.17 6.69
C ARG A 182 7.20 0.94 6.55
N PRO A 183 6.62 0.06 7.38
CA PRO A 183 5.18 -0.14 7.38
C PRO A 183 4.44 1.06 7.95
N ILE A 184 3.24 1.30 7.42
CA ILE A 184 2.28 2.28 7.93
C ILE A 184 1.12 1.47 8.48
N GLN A 185 1.02 1.42 9.81
CA GLN A 185 -0.08 0.79 10.52
C GLN A 185 -1.05 1.85 11.04
N ASP A 186 -2.33 1.51 11.08
CA ASP A 186 -3.35 2.37 11.66
C ASP A 186 -3.16 2.53 13.17
N ARG A 187 -3.39 3.75 13.67
CA ARG A 187 -3.27 4.04 15.10
C ARG A 187 -4.51 3.50 15.82
N LEU A 188 -4.36 2.39 16.53
CA LEU A 188 -5.40 1.89 17.41
C LEU A 188 -5.48 2.77 18.67
N ASN A 189 -6.61 3.43 18.88
CA ASN A 189 -6.90 4.09 20.15
C ASN A 189 -7.59 3.07 21.06
N TYR A 190 -6.92 2.66 22.15
CA TYR A 190 -7.43 1.63 23.06
C TYR A 190 -8.81 1.98 23.66
N GLU A 191 -9.10 3.28 23.85
CA GLU A 191 -10.38 3.77 24.37
C GLU A 191 -11.58 3.43 23.47
N ASN A 192 -11.38 3.29 22.16
CA ASN A 192 -12.43 2.94 21.19
C ASN A 192 -12.27 1.49 20.66
N SER A 193 -11.43 0.67 21.28
CA SER A 193 -11.13 -0.69 20.79
C SER A 193 -12.37 -1.57 20.67
N ASN A 194 -13.27 -1.52 21.66
CA ASN A 194 -14.53 -2.28 21.64
C ASN A 194 -15.50 -1.77 20.56
N GLU A 195 -15.56 -0.46 20.35
CA GLU A 195 -16.37 0.17 19.31
C GLU A 195 -15.85 -0.19 17.90
N ILE A 196 -14.53 -0.12 17.70
CA ILE A 196 -13.90 -0.50 16.43
C ILE A 196 -14.15 -1.99 16.17
N THR A 197 -13.99 -2.84 17.19
CA THR A 197 -14.23 -4.29 17.04
C THR A 197 -15.68 -4.60 16.68
N SER A 198 -16.65 -3.89 17.26
CA SER A 198 -18.07 -4.08 16.91
C SER A 198 -18.36 -3.58 15.50
N LYS A 199 -17.79 -2.45 15.07
CA LYS A 199 -17.90 -1.94 13.69
C LYS A 199 -17.26 -2.87 12.66
N VAL A 200 -16.08 -3.42 12.96
CA VAL A 200 -15.40 -4.41 12.11
C VAL A 200 -16.23 -5.69 12.00
N SER A 201 -16.86 -6.14 13.10
CA SER A 201 -17.76 -7.30 13.08
C SER A 201 -19.01 -7.03 12.22
N GLN A 202 -19.62 -5.84 12.37
CA GLN A 202 -20.75 -5.42 11.54
C GLN A 202 -20.39 -5.32 10.05
N LEU A 203 -19.19 -4.80 9.74
CA LEU A 203 -18.67 -4.74 8.39
C LEU A 203 -18.51 -6.14 7.78
N LYS A 204 -17.92 -7.07 8.54
CA LYS A 204 -17.76 -8.47 8.14
C LYS A 204 -19.10 -9.13 7.82
N GLU A 205 -20.12 -8.93 8.66
CA GLU A 205 -21.46 -9.45 8.41
C GLU A 205 -22.09 -8.82 7.15
N SER A 206 -21.96 -7.51 6.99
CA SER A 206 -22.46 -6.78 5.82
C SER A 206 -21.83 -7.29 4.52
N ILE A 207 -20.53 -7.57 4.53
CA ILE A 207 -19.79 -8.17 3.41
C ILE A 207 -20.33 -9.56 3.07
N LYS A 208 -20.54 -10.43 4.06
CA LYS A 208 -21.10 -11.77 3.84
C LYS A 208 -22.50 -11.72 3.26
N ASN A 209 -23.34 -10.80 3.76
CA ASN A 209 -24.69 -10.58 3.25
C ASN A 209 -24.66 -10.08 1.81
N LEU A 210 -23.77 -9.14 1.49
CA LEU A 210 -23.58 -8.63 0.13
C LEU A 210 -23.15 -9.74 -0.83
N ASN A 211 -22.20 -10.59 -0.44
CA ASN A 211 -21.78 -11.74 -1.24
C ASN A 211 -22.93 -12.72 -1.48
N SER A 212 -23.74 -13.01 -0.45
CA SER A 212 -24.93 -13.86 -0.60
C SER A 212 -25.95 -13.26 -1.58
N LEU A 213 -26.14 -11.94 -1.54
CA LEU A 213 -27.02 -11.24 -2.47
C LEU A 213 -26.46 -11.26 -3.89
N GLU A 214 -25.15 -11.03 -4.08
CA GLU A 214 -24.52 -11.10 -5.40
C GLU A 214 -24.71 -12.49 -6.02
N ILE A 215 -24.44 -13.56 -5.26
CA ILE A 215 -24.65 -14.95 -5.70
C ILE A 215 -26.10 -15.19 -6.14
N LYS A 216 -27.07 -14.74 -5.33
CA LYS A 216 -28.51 -14.87 -5.65
C LYS A 216 -28.91 -14.08 -6.89
N LEU A 217 -28.28 -12.94 -7.14
CA LEU A 217 -28.60 -12.06 -8.27
C LEU A 217 -27.87 -12.46 -9.57
N LYS A 218 -26.72 -13.14 -9.50
CA LYS A 218 -25.86 -13.41 -10.67
C LYS A 218 -26.40 -14.48 -11.63
N ALA A 219 -27.32 -15.36 -11.20
CA ALA A 219 -28.21 -16.18 -12.03
C ALA A 219 -27.65 -16.86 -13.32
N PRO A 220 -26.43 -17.44 -13.34
CA PRO A 220 -26.38 -18.86 -13.73
C PRO A 220 -25.40 -19.72 -12.93
N GLU A 221 -25.67 -21.03 -12.93
CA GLU A 221 -25.08 -22.12 -12.12
C GLU A 221 -23.56 -22.35 -12.32
N ASP A 222 -22.95 -21.79 -13.39
CA ASP A 222 -21.60 -22.21 -13.84
C ASP A 222 -20.48 -21.17 -13.61
N SER A 223 -20.75 -20.00 -13.02
CA SER A 223 -19.69 -19.02 -12.70
C SER A 223 -19.12 -19.26 -11.30
N PRO A 224 -17.80 -19.11 -11.08
CA PRO A 224 -17.23 -19.20 -9.74
C PRO A 224 -17.87 -18.11 -8.88
N LEU A 225 -18.72 -18.54 -7.94
CA LEU A 225 -19.49 -17.69 -7.02
C LEU A 225 -18.62 -16.88 -6.05
N GLN A 226 -17.30 -17.00 -6.15
CA GLN A 226 -16.33 -16.30 -5.32
C GLN A 226 -16.07 -14.90 -5.88
N THR A 227 -16.72 -13.93 -5.26
CA THR A 227 -16.56 -12.51 -5.59
C THR A 227 -15.19 -12.02 -5.15
N ARG A 228 -14.64 -10.99 -5.81
CA ARG A 228 -13.34 -10.40 -5.44
C ARG A 228 -13.31 -10.03 -3.96
N LEU A 229 -14.41 -9.45 -3.50
CA LEU A 229 -14.61 -9.01 -2.13
C LEU A 229 -14.61 -10.18 -1.13
N TYR A 230 -15.23 -11.32 -1.47
CA TYR A 230 -15.18 -12.52 -0.64
C TYR A 230 -13.77 -13.15 -0.57
N ASN A 231 -13.04 -13.16 -1.70
CA ASN A 231 -11.66 -13.64 -1.73
C ASN A 231 -10.73 -12.78 -0.87
N SER A 232 -10.92 -11.46 -0.91
CA SER A 232 -10.20 -10.52 -0.04
C SER A 232 -10.59 -10.69 1.42
N LEU A 233 -11.87 -11.00 1.72
CA LEU A 233 -12.31 -11.30 3.09
C LEU A 233 -11.62 -12.55 3.64
N ASN A 234 -11.63 -13.65 2.88
CA ASN A 234 -11.00 -14.91 3.31
C ASN A 234 -9.51 -14.68 3.62
N TRP A 235 -8.81 -13.99 2.74
CA TRP A 235 -7.39 -13.66 2.95
C TRP A 235 -7.11 -12.73 4.12
N ALA A 236 -8.02 -11.78 4.38
CA ALA A 236 -7.91 -10.92 5.55
C ALA A 236 -8.10 -11.71 6.86
N GLU A 237 -8.81 -12.85 6.82
CA GLU A 237 -9.00 -13.74 7.96
C GLU A 237 -7.89 -14.78 8.10
N ASP A 238 -7.29 -15.21 6.98
CA ASP A 238 -6.18 -16.16 6.96
C ASP A 238 -5.01 -15.65 7.79
N GLU A 239 -4.25 -16.57 8.37
CA GLU A 239 -3.05 -16.22 9.13
C GLU A 239 -1.99 -15.55 8.23
N PRO A 240 -1.24 -14.57 8.75
CA PRO A 240 -0.13 -13.99 8.01
C PRO A 240 0.85 -15.09 7.58
N PRO A 241 1.49 -14.96 6.40
CA PRO A 241 2.58 -15.83 6.03
C PRO A 241 3.65 -15.82 7.13
N ILE A 242 4.03 -17.00 7.62
CA ILE A 242 4.94 -17.23 8.77
C ILE A 242 6.31 -16.50 8.58
N GLU A 243 6.68 -16.21 7.35
CA GLU A 243 7.98 -15.64 6.99
C GLU A 243 8.02 -14.09 6.97
N CYS A 244 6.88 -13.43 7.22
CA CYS A 244 6.80 -11.97 7.27
C CYS A 244 7.16 -11.44 8.67
N ASP A 245 7.93 -10.34 8.75
CA ASP A 245 8.13 -9.64 10.02
C ASP A 245 6.77 -9.10 10.47
N GLU A 246 6.31 -9.48 11.68
CA GLU A 246 5.01 -9.07 12.25
C GLU A 246 4.79 -7.55 12.19
N SER A 247 5.87 -6.76 12.22
CA SER A 247 5.76 -5.30 12.12
C SER A 247 5.32 -4.81 10.74
N PHE A 248 5.55 -5.59 9.68
CA PHE A 248 5.20 -5.24 8.30
C PHE A 248 3.79 -5.68 7.90
N PHE A 249 3.25 -6.70 8.56
CA PHE A 249 1.94 -7.21 8.24
C PHE A 249 0.85 -6.45 9.03
N PRO A 250 -0.22 -5.96 8.39
CA PRO A 250 -1.27 -5.24 9.10
C PRO A 250 -2.03 -6.11 10.09
N SER A 251 -2.59 -5.47 11.11
CA SER A 251 -3.47 -6.15 12.08
C SER A 251 -4.72 -6.73 11.38
N LEU A 252 -5.37 -7.73 12.00
CA LEU A 252 -6.63 -8.29 11.49
C LEU A 252 -7.69 -7.21 11.25
N GLN A 253 -7.82 -6.25 12.16
CA GLN A 253 -8.79 -5.15 12.03
C GLN A 253 -8.49 -4.26 10.82
N GLU A 254 -7.21 -3.97 10.57
CA GLU A 254 -6.76 -3.18 9.43
C GLU A 254 -6.92 -3.96 8.11
N ARG A 255 -6.67 -5.27 8.10
CA ARG A 255 -6.95 -6.10 6.92
C ARG A 255 -8.44 -6.13 6.59
N LEU A 256 -9.30 -6.31 7.59
CA LEU A 256 -10.75 -6.32 7.40
C LEU A 256 -11.28 -4.96 6.93
N SER A 257 -10.67 -3.84 7.35
CA SER A 257 -11.03 -2.53 6.82
C SER A 257 -10.61 -2.38 5.35
N PHE A 258 -9.49 -2.97 4.93
CA PHE A 258 -9.05 -2.95 3.55
C PHE A 258 -9.97 -3.69 2.59
N VAL A 259 -10.60 -4.78 3.05
CA VAL A 259 -11.59 -5.53 2.25
C VAL A 259 -12.73 -4.63 1.77
N ALA A 260 -13.13 -3.64 2.56
CA ALA A 260 -14.20 -2.72 2.20
C ALA A 260 -13.86 -1.79 1.02
N PHE A 261 -12.58 -1.66 0.65
CA PHE A 261 -12.17 -0.91 -0.54
C PHE A 261 -12.17 -1.75 -1.82
N GLN A 262 -12.45 -3.05 -1.71
CA GLN A 262 -12.53 -3.90 -2.89
C GLN A 262 -13.81 -3.63 -3.67
N PRO A 263 -13.74 -3.66 -5.01
CA PRO A 263 -14.93 -3.49 -5.82
C PRO A 263 -15.91 -4.64 -5.56
N VAL A 264 -17.20 -4.27 -5.44
CA VAL A 264 -18.28 -5.24 -5.22
C VAL A 264 -18.49 -6.11 -6.45
N SER A 265 -18.41 -5.52 -7.65
CA SER A 265 -18.51 -6.24 -8.92
C SER A 265 -17.14 -6.39 -9.58
N GLY A 266 -16.95 -7.50 -10.30
CA GLY A 266 -15.74 -7.81 -11.05
C GLY A 266 -16.04 -8.42 -12.41
#